data_AF-A0A438G8K0-F1
#
_entry.id   AF-A0A438G8K0-F1
#
_cell.length_a   1.000
_cell.length_b   1.000
_cell.length_c   1.000
_cell.angle_alpha   90.00
_cell.angle_beta   90.00
_cell.angle_gamma   90.00
#
_symmetry.space_group_name_H-M   'P 1'
#
loop_
_entity.id
_entity.type
_entity.pdbx_description
1 polymer ?
#
loop_
_entity_poly.entity_id
_entity_poly.type
_entity_poly.pdbx_seq_one_letter_code
_entity_poly.pdbx_strand_id
1 'polypeptide(L)'
;MVDERNPTSSGTSKPDSSKMEKQVDFSVPPSDASKSDISNPYFTHHSDHPGFGFDFQTSEWMYSAWRRAMTLALNAKNKLGFVNGTIKTPSEETHPDDYATWSRCSDMVHSWIVNTLNLDILDSVIYYVTAHEVWEDLRERFSQSNAPRISEI
;
A
#
# COMPACT_ATOMS: atom_id res chain seq x y z
N MET A 1 -62.82 -60.86 32.05
CA MET A 1 -63.50 -59.62 31.65
C MET A 1 -62.37 -58.66 31.28
N VAL A 2 -61.89 -58.68 30.03
CA VAL A 2 -62.24 -57.70 28.96
C VAL A 2 -62.38 -56.27 29.54
N ASP A 3 -61.67 -55.22 29.12
CA ASP A 3 -61.04 -54.92 27.83
C ASP A 3 -60.00 -53.78 27.94
N GLU A 4 -59.10 -53.78 26.96
CA GLU A 4 -58.35 -52.68 26.31
C GLU A 4 -58.21 -51.28 26.96
N ARG A 5 -56.95 -50.81 27.06
CA ARG A 5 -56.39 -49.79 26.13
C ARG A 5 -54.87 -49.63 26.31
N ASN A 6 -54.13 -49.88 25.23
CA ASN A 6 -52.73 -49.49 24.96
C ASN A 6 -52.75 -48.39 23.86
N PRO A 7 -51.62 -47.91 23.28
CA PRO A 7 -50.31 -47.42 23.76
C PRO A 7 -50.18 -45.88 23.51
N THR A 8 -49.14 -45.14 23.89
CA THR A 8 -47.86 -45.08 23.15
C THR A 8 -46.88 -44.16 23.88
N SER A 9 -45.75 -44.70 24.32
CA SER A 9 -44.49 -43.96 24.29
C SER A 9 -43.39 -44.97 24.02
N SER A 10 -42.88 -44.89 22.80
CA SER A 10 -41.80 -45.69 22.23
C SER A 10 -40.53 -45.59 23.07
N GLY A 11 -40.03 -46.72 23.55
CA GLY A 11 -38.62 -46.88 23.85
C GLY A 11 -37.86 -47.29 22.58
N THR A 12 -36.63 -46.82 22.40
CA THR A 12 -35.54 -47.68 21.91
C THR A 12 -34.18 -47.07 22.26
N SER A 13 -33.29 -47.90 22.78
CA SER A 13 -31.94 -47.59 23.25
C SER A 13 -30.89 -47.66 22.12
N LYS A 14 -29.89 -46.73 22.17
CA LYS A 14 -28.42 -46.76 21.86
C LYS A 14 -27.85 -47.74 20.79
N PRO A 15 -26.78 -47.38 20.01
CA PRO A 15 -25.44 -47.14 20.57
C PRO A 15 -24.46 -46.19 19.81
N ASP A 16 -23.29 -46.08 20.42
CA ASP A 16 -22.03 -45.36 20.14
C ASP A 16 -21.47 -45.43 18.69
N SER A 17 -20.83 -44.35 18.22
CA SER A 17 -19.65 -44.36 17.34
C SER A 17 -19.16 -42.93 17.00
N SER A 18 -18.08 -42.53 17.65
CA SER A 18 -16.90 -41.86 17.06
C SER A 18 -17.10 -40.99 15.81
N LYS A 19 -17.07 -39.66 15.97
CA LYS A 19 -16.45 -38.77 14.97
C LYS A 19 -15.85 -37.53 15.63
N MET A 20 -14.57 -37.31 15.33
CA MET A 20 -13.75 -36.16 15.70
C MET A 20 -14.45 -34.83 15.45
N GLU A 21 -14.58 -34.02 16.49
CA GLU A 21 -14.49 -32.56 16.35
C GLU A 21 -13.39 -32.10 17.31
N LYS A 22 -12.17 -32.01 16.76
CA LYS A 22 -11.05 -31.35 17.44
C LYS A 22 -11.38 -29.87 17.51
N GLN A 23 -11.61 -29.41 18.74
CA GLN A 23 -11.57 -28.02 19.13
C GLN A 23 -10.25 -27.40 18.65
N VAL A 24 -10.33 -26.46 17.69
CA VAL A 24 -9.19 -25.67 17.24
C VAL A 24 -8.97 -24.59 18.30
N ASP A 25 -8.00 -24.83 19.17
CA ASP A 25 -7.45 -23.83 20.07
C ASP A 25 -6.77 -22.74 19.24
N PHE A 26 -7.37 -21.54 19.17
CA PHE A 26 -6.75 -20.35 18.59
C PHE A 26 -5.74 -19.75 19.60
N SER A 27 -4.73 -20.53 19.96
CA SER A 27 -3.51 -19.99 20.53
C SER A 27 -2.68 -19.41 19.39
N VAL A 28 -2.95 -18.15 19.05
CA VAL A 28 -2.10 -17.35 18.17
C VAL A 28 -0.73 -17.26 18.84
N PRO A 29 0.36 -17.83 18.27
CA PRO A 29 1.69 -17.57 18.81
C PRO A 29 1.96 -16.07 18.65
N PRO A 30 2.66 -15.41 19.60
CA PRO A 30 3.12 -14.07 19.35
C PRO A 30 4.09 -14.18 18.17
N SER A 31 3.64 -13.77 16.98
CA SER A 31 4.54 -13.50 15.87
C SER A 31 5.45 -12.40 16.36
N ASP A 32 6.66 -12.79 16.75
CA ASP A 32 7.85 -11.97 16.64
C ASP A 32 7.97 -11.56 15.17
N ALA A 33 7.17 -10.57 14.77
CA ALA A 33 7.46 -9.74 13.62
C ALA A 33 8.75 -9.01 14.00
N SER A 34 9.87 -9.67 13.73
CA SER A 34 11.14 -9.10 13.31
C SER A 34 11.04 -7.57 13.23
N LYS A 35 11.48 -6.88 14.29
CA LYS A 35 11.68 -5.42 14.27
C LYS A 35 12.56 -4.98 13.07
N SER A 36 13.26 -5.90 12.42
CA SER A 36 14.01 -5.71 11.18
C SER A 36 13.13 -5.48 9.95
N ASP A 37 11.94 -6.07 9.84
CA ASP A 37 11.09 -5.93 8.64
C ASP A 37 10.41 -4.57 8.55
N ILE A 38 10.07 -3.95 9.69
CA ILE A 38 9.44 -2.62 9.72
C ILE A 38 10.43 -1.52 9.30
N SER A 39 11.73 -1.75 9.52
CA SER A 39 12.79 -0.83 9.06
C SER A 39 13.21 -1.07 7.61
N ASN A 40 12.74 -2.16 6.99
CA ASN A 40 13.09 -2.49 5.62
C ASN A 40 12.38 -1.50 4.67
N PRO A 41 13.12 -0.69 3.91
CA PRO A 41 12.51 0.28 2.99
C PRO A 41 11.62 -0.38 1.91
N TYR A 42 11.81 -1.67 1.66
CA TYR A 42 11.04 -2.47 0.70
C TYR A 42 9.77 -3.08 1.27
N PHE A 43 9.58 -3.03 2.59
CA PHE A 43 8.40 -3.61 3.21
C PHE A 43 7.13 -2.87 2.77
N THR A 44 6.13 -3.60 2.29
CA THR A 44 4.80 -3.08 1.95
C THR A 44 3.81 -3.56 3.00
N HIS A 45 3.19 -2.61 3.72
CA HIS A 45 2.22 -2.92 4.76
C HIS A 45 0.87 -3.30 4.13
N HIS A 46 0.06 -4.13 4.80
CA HIS A 46 -1.26 -4.53 4.31
C HIS A 46 -2.27 -3.37 4.13
N SER A 47 -1.95 -2.20 4.70
CA SER A 47 -2.71 -0.95 4.54
C SER A 47 -2.23 -0.11 3.36
N ASP A 48 -1.21 -0.55 2.63
CA ASP A 48 -0.71 0.15 1.46
C ASP A 48 -1.56 -0.23 0.24
N HIS A 49 -2.58 0.57 -0.02
CA HIS A 49 -3.39 0.48 -1.22
C HIS A 49 -3.17 1.74 -2.09
N PRO A 50 -3.27 1.61 -3.43
CA PRO A 50 -3.13 2.75 -4.34
C PRO A 50 -4.24 3.80 -4.19
N GLY A 51 -5.38 3.40 -3.60
CA GLY A 51 -6.54 4.26 -3.37
C GLY A 51 -6.51 5.11 -2.10
N PHE A 52 -5.35 5.42 -1.52
CA PHE A 52 -5.29 6.41 -0.45
C PHE A 52 -5.45 7.80 -1.07
N GLY A 53 -6.71 8.23 -1.20
CA GLY A 53 -7.12 9.47 -1.84
C GLY A 53 -6.53 10.67 -1.10
N PHE A 54 -5.49 11.26 -1.68
CA PHE A 54 -5.05 12.59 -1.35
C PHE A 54 -5.79 13.55 -2.28
N ASP A 55 -6.87 14.18 -1.82
CA ASP A 55 -7.63 15.20 -2.56
C ASP A 55 -6.87 16.54 -2.66
N PHE A 56 -5.55 16.50 -2.84
CA PHE A 56 -4.70 17.69 -3.00
C PHE A 56 -4.44 17.93 -4.48
N GLN A 57 -5.40 18.51 -5.16
CA GLN A 57 -5.27 18.91 -6.55
C GLN A 57 -4.10 19.91 -6.72
N THR A 58 -3.03 19.52 -7.41
CA THR A 58 -1.81 20.34 -7.58
C THR A 58 -2.01 21.55 -8.49
N SER A 59 -2.32 22.73 -7.92
CA SER A 59 -2.23 24.00 -8.65
C SER A 59 -0.80 24.57 -8.59
N GLU A 60 -0.41 25.38 -9.58
CA GLU A 60 0.92 26.03 -9.65
C GLU A 60 1.27 26.81 -8.37
N TRP A 61 0.29 27.43 -7.73
CA TRP A 61 0.49 28.26 -6.54
C TRP A 61 0.54 27.44 -5.24
N MET A 62 0.10 26.17 -5.29
CA MET A 62 0.10 25.25 -4.15
C MET A 62 1.15 24.15 -4.26
N TYR A 63 2.02 24.17 -5.27
CA TYR A 63 3.06 23.15 -5.42
C TYR A 63 3.94 23.01 -4.16
N SER A 64 4.31 24.11 -3.50
CA SER A 64 5.11 24.07 -2.27
C SER A 64 4.39 23.37 -1.12
N ALA A 65 3.08 23.60 -0.96
CA ALA A 65 2.24 22.97 0.04
C ALA A 65 2.00 21.48 -0.28
N TRP A 66 1.70 21.16 -1.54
CA TRP A 66 1.56 19.79 -2.01
C TRP A 66 2.87 19.00 -1.81
N ARG A 67 4.00 19.55 -2.24
CA ARG A 67 5.32 18.91 -2.09
C ARG A 67 5.60 18.62 -0.62
N ARG A 68 5.26 19.55 0.28
CA ARG A 68 5.42 19.36 1.72
C ARG A 68 4.49 18.26 2.26
N ALA A 69 3.22 18.26 1.87
CA ALA A 69 2.24 17.25 2.28
C ALA A 69 2.64 15.84 1.78
N MET A 70 3.00 15.72 0.50
CA MET A 70 3.46 14.46 -0.09
C MET A 70 4.76 13.97 0.56
N THR A 71 5.71 14.86 0.84
CA THR A 71 6.93 14.52 1.60
C THR A 71 6.58 13.95 2.98
N LEU A 72 5.65 14.57 3.71
CA LEU A 72 5.23 14.09 5.03
C LEU A 72 4.55 12.72 4.95
N ALA A 73 3.66 12.54 3.97
CA ALA A 73 2.97 11.27 3.72
C ALA A 73 3.94 10.14 3.40
N LEU A 74 4.87 10.35 2.47
CA LEU A 74 5.87 9.36 2.09
C LEU A 74 6.83 9.06 3.24
N ASN A 75 7.20 10.07 4.03
CA ASN A 75 8.06 9.87 5.19
C ASN A 75 7.37 9.05 6.28
N ALA A 76 6.08 9.30 6.55
CA ALA A 76 5.28 8.52 7.50
C ALA A 76 5.19 7.03 7.11
N LYS A 77 5.37 6.72 5.82
CA LYS A 77 5.33 5.36 5.26
C LYS A 77 6.71 4.77 4.97
N ASN A 78 7.79 5.44 5.37
CA ASN A 78 9.18 5.07 5.03
C ASN A 78 9.46 4.92 3.52
N LYS A 79 8.70 5.61 2.66
CA LYS A 79 8.84 5.57 1.19
C LYS A 79 9.48 6.82 0.60
N LEU A 80 9.86 7.80 1.42
CA LEU A 80 10.54 9.02 0.95
C LEU A 80 11.82 8.71 0.16
N GLY A 81 12.47 7.58 0.47
CA GLY A 81 13.67 7.12 -0.19
C GLY A 81 13.53 6.85 -1.70
N PHE A 82 12.31 6.58 -2.18
CA PHE A 82 12.03 6.31 -3.59
C PHE A 82 11.94 7.59 -4.43
N VAL A 83 11.61 8.73 -3.81
CA VAL A 83 11.48 10.02 -4.53
C VAL A 83 12.71 10.90 -4.41
N ASN A 84 13.50 10.75 -3.34
CA ASN A 84 14.73 11.53 -3.11
C ASN A 84 15.99 10.85 -3.65
N GLY A 85 15.87 9.63 -4.20
CA GLY A 85 16.97 8.86 -4.77
C GLY A 85 17.91 8.20 -3.76
N THR A 86 17.58 8.21 -2.45
CA THR A 86 18.41 7.52 -1.44
C THR A 86 18.28 6.01 -1.54
N ILE A 87 17.13 5.51 -2.00
CA ILE A 87 16.95 4.09 -2.34
C ILE A 87 17.33 3.91 -3.80
N LYS A 88 18.52 3.36 -4.02
CA LYS A 88 19.02 3.09 -5.38
C LYS A 88 18.31 1.88 -5.97
N THR A 89 18.08 1.92 -7.28
CA THR A 89 17.60 0.78 -8.06
C THR A 89 18.59 -0.38 -7.93
N PRO A 90 18.15 -1.56 -7.44
CA PRO A 90 18.95 -2.77 -7.45
C PRO A 90 19.28 -3.19 -8.88
N SER A 91 20.42 -3.88 -9.08
CA SER A 91 20.73 -4.46 -10.39
C SER A 91 19.82 -5.65 -10.64
N GLU A 92 19.06 -5.60 -11.73
CA GLU A 92 18.18 -6.68 -12.19
C GLU A 92 18.95 -7.97 -12.48
N GLU A 93 20.21 -7.85 -12.96
CA GLU A 93 21.04 -9.01 -13.28
C GLU A 93 21.59 -9.72 -12.04
N THR A 94 21.94 -8.97 -10.99
CA THR A 94 22.60 -9.54 -9.80
C THR A 94 21.63 -9.81 -8.65
N HIS A 95 20.52 -9.06 -8.57
CA HIS A 95 19.52 -9.15 -7.50
C HIS A 95 18.09 -9.02 -8.06
N PRO A 96 17.62 -9.99 -8.85
CA PRO A 96 16.31 -9.93 -9.52
C PRO A 96 15.13 -9.85 -8.54
N ASP A 97 15.20 -10.53 -7.39
CA ASP A 97 14.14 -10.53 -6.38
C ASP A 97 14.01 -9.16 -5.67
N ASP A 98 15.15 -8.53 -5.36
CA ASP A 98 15.19 -7.19 -4.77
C ASP A 98 14.72 -6.15 -5.79
N TYR A 99 15.10 -6.30 -7.06
CA TYR A 99 14.63 -5.44 -8.15
C TYR A 99 13.11 -5.53 -8.31
N ALA A 100 12.54 -6.73 -8.34
CA ALA A 100 11.09 -6.91 -8.46
C ALA A 100 10.33 -6.26 -7.29
N THR A 101 10.86 -6.37 -6.07
CA THR A 101 10.26 -5.76 -4.88
C THR A 101 10.40 -4.24 -4.89
N TRP A 102 11.57 -3.73 -5.29
CA TRP A 102 11.82 -2.31 -5.49
C TRP A 102 10.89 -1.72 -6.55
N SER A 103 10.72 -2.40 -7.69
CA SER A 103 9.86 -1.96 -8.79
C SER A 103 8.41 -1.81 -8.34
N ARG A 104 7.87 -2.82 -7.65
CA ARG A 104 6.50 -2.76 -7.10
C ARG A 104 6.31 -1.59 -6.12
N CYS A 105 7.30 -1.34 -5.27
CA CYS A 105 7.27 -0.19 -4.36
C CYS A 105 7.33 1.13 -5.13
N SER A 106 8.20 1.24 -6.14
CA SER A 106 8.33 2.41 -7.00
C SER A 106 7.00 2.70 -7.72
N ASP A 107 6.36 1.70 -8.31
CA ASP A 107 5.08 1.83 -9.02
C ASP A 107 3.95 2.28 -8.08
N MET A 108 3.96 1.80 -6.84
CA MET A 108 3.00 2.21 -5.82
C MET A 108 3.19 3.68 -5.42
N VAL A 109 4.44 4.10 -5.19
CA VAL A 109 4.75 5.51 -4.89
C VAL A 109 4.41 6.40 -6.09
N HIS A 110 4.72 5.95 -7.30
CA HIS A 110 4.33 6.62 -8.53
C HIS A 110 2.80 6.80 -8.59
N SER A 111 2.03 5.73 -8.33
CA SER A 111 0.57 5.77 -8.27
C SER A 111 0.06 6.81 -7.26
N TRP A 112 0.64 6.87 -6.05
CA TRP A 112 0.27 7.89 -5.06
C TRP A 112 0.57 9.30 -5.53
N ILE A 113 1.67 9.51 -6.25
CA ILE A 113 2.00 10.83 -6.80
C ILE A 113 0.95 11.21 -7.85
N VAL A 114 0.76 10.39 -8.89
CA VAL A 114 -0.14 10.72 -10.01
C VAL A 114 -1.60 10.88 -9.57
N ASN A 115 -2.05 10.11 -8.57
CA ASN A 115 -3.41 10.22 -8.03
C ASN A 115 -3.68 11.56 -7.32
N THR A 116 -2.64 12.35 -7.04
CA THR A 116 -2.78 13.70 -6.47
C THR A 116 -2.62 14.82 -7.50
N LEU A 117 -2.29 14.48 -8.73
CA LEU A 117 -2.03 15.46 -9.76
C LEU A 117 -3.30 15.86 -10.49
N ASN A 118 -3.31 17.11 -10.96
CA ASN A 118 -4.25 17.54 -11.99
C ASN A 118 -4.04 16.78 -13.30
N LEU A 119 -5.11 16.59 -14.06
CA LEU A 119 -5.06 15.94 -15.38
C LEU A 119 -4.05 16.60 -16.33
N ASP A 120 -3.95 17.94 -16.28
CA ASP A 120 -3.02 18.71 -17.11
C ASP A 120 -1.55 18.35 -16.87
N ILE A 121 -1.20 17.96 -15.64
CA ILE A 121 0.17 17.57 -15.27
C ILE A 121 0.33 16.05 -15.43
N LEU A 122 -0.69 15.28 -15.03
CA LEU A 122 -0.71 13.83 -15.04
C LEU A 122 -0.36 13.26 -16.43
N ASP A 123 -0.94 13.80 -17.50
CA ASP A 123 -0.75 13.30 -18.88
C ASP A 123 0.73 13.29 -19.28
N SER A 124 1.49 14.26 -18.78
CA SER A 124 2.91 14.40 -19.09
C SER A 124 3.84 13.59 -18.19
N VAL A 125 3.36 13.11 -17.03
CA VAL A 125 4.20 12.41 -16.05
C VAL A 125 3.85 10.92 -15.87
N ILE A 126 2.68 10.48 -16.35
CA ILE A 126 2.25 9.09 -16.23
C ILE A 126 3.17 8.09 -16.95
N TYR A 127 3.93 8.56 -17.94
CA TYR A 127 4.81 7.73 -18.77
C TYR A 127 6.22 7.54 -18.17
N TYR A 128 6.54 8.17 -17.04
CA TYR A 128 7.82 7.95 -16.38
C TYR A 128 7.89 6.55 -15.76
N VAL A 129 9.10 5.99 -15.75
CA VAL A 129 9.32 4.61 -15.30
C VAL A 129 9.42 4.55 -13.77
N THR A 130 9.91 5.62 -13.15
CA THR A 130 10.15 5.64 -11.71
C THR A 130 9.48 6.81 -11.00
N ALA A 131 9.11 6.61 -9.74
CA ALA A 131 8.61 7.68 -8.89
C ALA A 131 9.61 8.84 -8.73
N HIS A 132 10.91 8.53 -8.81
CA HIS A 132 11.99 9.51 -8.75
C HIS A 132 11.97 10.48 -9.93
N GLU A 133 11.82 9.96 -11.15
CA GLU A 133 11.77 10.79 -12.37
C GLU A 133 10.57 11.73 -12.34
N VAL A 134 9.39 11.23 -11.96
CA VAL A 134 8.19 12.07 -11.77
C VAL A 134 8.45 13.17 -10.75
N TRP A 135 9.05 12.82 -9.61
CA TRP A 135 9.32 13.78 -8.55
C TRP A 135 10.27 14.89 -8.99
N GLU A 136 11.29 14.55 -9.76
CA GLU A 136 12.27 15.50 -10.30
C GLU A 136 11.66 16.39 -11.39
N ASP A 137 10.92 15.81 -12.33
CA ASP A 137 10.23 16.55 -13.38
C ASP A 137 9.25 17.58 -12.80
N LEU A 138 8.44 17.19 -11.80
CA LEU A 138 7.58 18.12 -11.08
C LEU A 138 8.40 19.23 -10.41
N ARG A 139 9.53 18.89 -9.77
CA ARG A 139 10.42 19.89 -9.14
C ARG A 139 10.93 20.91 -10.14
N GLU A 140 11.42 20.45 -11.29
CA GLU A 140 11.96 21.32 -12.33
C GLU A 140 10.88 22.23 -12.92
N ARG A 141 9.72 21.68 -13.29
CA ARG A 141 8.60 22.43 -13.88
C ARG A 141 8.15 23.57 -12.98
N PHE A 142 7.90 23.29 -11.70
CA PHE A 142 7.46 24.32 -10.77
C PHE A 142 8.59 25.23 -10.29
N SER A 143 9.87 24.83 -10.43
CA SER A 143 11.00 25.73 -10.18
C SER A 143 11.14 26.79 -11.28
N GLN A 144 10.89 26.42 -12.53
CA GLN A 144 10.96 27.33 -13.69
C GLN A 144 9.80 28.34 -13.71
N SER A 145 8.58 27.91 -13.34
CA SER A 145 7.43 28.83 -13.21
C SER A 145 7.62 29.90 -12.13
N ASN A 146 8.52 29.67 -11.16
CA ASN A 146 8.85 30.63 -10.10
C ASN A 146 10.09 31.49 -10.41
N ALA A 147 10.73 31.33 -11.57
CA ALA A 147 11.81 32.21 -11.97
C ALA A 147 11.26 33.62 -12.27
N PRO A 148 11.87 34.70 -11.76
CA PRO A 148 11.41 36.04 -12.05
C PRO A 148 11.52 36.26 -13.55
N ARG A 149 10.38 36.42 -14.23
CA ARG A 149 10.37 36.83 -15.63
C ARG A 149 11.00 38.21 -15.69
N ILE A 150 12.24 38.26 -16.17
CA ILE A 150 12.88 39.52 -16.57
C ILE A 150 11.99 40.14 -17.64
N SER A 151 11.21 41.13 -17.24
CA SER A 151 10.62 42.09 -18.14
C SER A 151 11.69 43.15 -18.40
N GLU A 152 12.35 43.06 -19.55
CA GLU A 152 13.08 44.21 -20.09
C GLU A 152 12.08 45.34 -20.38
N ILE A 153 12.49 46.57 -20.03
CA ILE A 153 11.80 47.84 -20.29
C ILE A 153 12.31 48.39 -21.61
#